data_AF-A0A9Q9VPN5-F1
#
_entry.id   AF-A0A9Q9VPN5-F1
#
_cell.length_a   1.000
_cell.length_b   1.000
_cell.length_c   1.000
_cell.angle_alpha   90.00
_cell.angle_beta   90.00
_cell.angle_gamma   90.00
#
_symmetry.space_group_name_H-M   'P 1'
#
loop_
_entity.id
_entity.type
_entity.pdbx_description
1 polymer ?
#
loop_
_entity_poly.entity_id
_entity_poly.type
_entity_poly.pdbx_seq_one_letter_code
_entity_poly.pdbx_strand_id
1 'polypeptide(L)'
;MVQPQPSGGCTLQWELTGEETVGAEGQGSLMASSQGSMRVPPELAGNEVVNRLITDNHQLREALKRSNDALKERCEEMERWQRRSREEREFLSCRFREARTLVQRLAQENQSLLGQLNHSISQPGSPSVGIPKETGNQSQDQELKCTNAEKNLLMDSPEVLNETLLTGRAEGDADRHTMPQSLPAEGSNEFLKLLKSHKEKLEEGMGALRRRNEELEKEKTENEKERENLLATVEQLRSKLKLTQNVGVTEESVQQTGALTVPAESSHLAKLTEQLQATQGRYRELQEKLDCLQKNSVQRDRTEALLKQKEKDFIQLTKDSEALRAQVTSLLGELNERQNWLETSEAERRILEDKLCKKTERLQNLERDMEQQKKQHSVTVDNLLLQTQNLETALKNERLVIVEERRKLAQLQHAYTCLFQDYDKKLKSEKQANQRGGEVDTLANRLAEAEKALALKQELIDKLKEETERLRATLETIPVLNAQAEIYKMDFLAEREAREKLNQKKEELQEELSKALVEIDRLKQEGTSRARIEEMQQRHLEDYRPRPHLPPPAAPGAAMFNPAQPPSARRRDDDQDELPDYRCPKCMYKAPDMDTLQIHVMDCIQ
;
A
#
# COMPACT_ATOMS: atom_id res chain seq x y z
N MET A 1 -58.84 -54.35 47.94
CA MET A 1 -58.22 -53.96 49.22
C MET A 1 -56.91 -53.23 48.93
N VAL A 2 -56.67 -52.12 49.63
CA VAL A 2 -55.36 -51.45 49.86
C VAL A 2 -54.55 -51.00 48.61
N GLN A 3 -54.54 -49.68 48.39
CA GLN A 3 -53.47 -48.97 47.67
C GLN A 3 -52.18 -48.92 48.52
N PRO A 4 -50.99 -48.87 47.91
CA PRO A 4 -49.82 -48.25 48.52
C PRO A 4 -49.80 -46.73 48.22
N GLN A 5 -49.49 -45.91 49.22
CA GLN A 5 -49.32 -44.45 49.06
C GLN A 5 -47.91 -44.08 48.57
N PRO A 6 -47.75 -42.95 47.86
CA PRO A 6 -46.45 -42.30 47.67
C PRO A 6 -46.15 -41.36 48.86
N SER A 7 -45.05 -41.60 49.57
CA SER A 7 -44.60 -40.71 50.64
C SER A 7 -43.66 -39.61 50.13
N GLY A 8 -43.89 -38.36 50.54
CA GLY A 8 -42.81 -37.37 50.69
C GLY A 8 -42.45 -36.52 49.46
N GLY A 9 -43.41 -35.93 48.77
CA GLY A 9 -43.13 -34.82 47.87
C GLY A 9 -42.78 -33.54 48.64
N CYS A 10 -41.51 -33.11 48.62
CA CYS A 10 -41.13 -31.77 49.07
C CYS A 10 -41.41 -30.78 47.92
N THR A 11 -42.65 -30.29 47.87
CA THR A 11 -43.07 -29.30 46.88
C THR A 11 -42.48 -27.93 47.23
N LEU A 12 -41.28 -27.64 46.72
CA LEU A 12 -40.79 -26.26 46.64
C LEU A 12 -41.61 -25.51 45.58
N GLN A 13 -42.73 -24.95 46.03
CA GLN A 13 -43.64 -24.14 45.25
C GLN A 13 -42.98 -22.78 44.97
N TRP A 14 -42.39 -22.63 43.79
CA TRP A 14 -41.92 -21.33 43.29
C TRP A 14 -43.14 -20.48 42.91
N GLU A 15 -43.66 -19.70 43.86
CA GLU A 15 -44.73 -18.75 43.58
C GLU A 15 -44.22 -17.60 42.71
N LEU A 16 -44.54 -17.65 41.42
CA LEU A 16 -44.61 -16.45 40.58
C LEU A 16 -45.92 -15.70 40.91
N THR A 17 -45.94 -15.01 42.04
CA THR A 17 -47.02 -14.07 42.39
C THR A 17 -46.92 -12.80 41.54
N GLY A 18 -47.49 -12.88 40.33
CA GLY A 18 -47.93 -11.70 39.60
C GLY A 18 -49.31 -11.28 40.11
N GLU A 19 -49.37 -10.37 41.08
CA GLU A 19 -50.65 -9.80 41.52
C GLU A 19 -51.15 -8.75 40.51
N GLU A 20 -52.30 -9.04 39.89
CA GLU A 20 -53.09 -8.02 39.21
C GLU A 20 -53.71 -7.08 40.26
N THR A 21 -53.43 -5.78 40.17
CA THR A 21 -54.20 -4.75 40.87
C THR A 21 -54.90 -3.85 39.86
N VAL A 22 -56.23 -3.91 39.85
CA VAL A 22 -57.12 -3.15 38.98
C VAL A 22 -57.28 -1.71 39.47
N GLY A 23 -57.10 -0.74 38.57
CA GLY A 23 -57.80 0.56 38.62
C GLY A 23 -56.96 1.82 38.78
N ALA A 24 -56.67 2.50 37.66
CA ALA A 24 -56.82 3.95 37.44
C ALA A 24 -56.31 4.34 36.03
N GLU A 25 -56.99 5.26 35.35
CA GLU A 25 -56.70 5.65 33.97
C GLU A 25 -55.54 6.66 33.85
N GLY A 26 -54.72 6.54 32.80
CA GLY A 26 -53.67 7.52 32.46
C GLY A 26 -52.92 7.12 31.18
N GLN A 27 -52.88 8.01 30.20
CA GLN A 27 -52.36 7.70 28.86
C GLN A 27 -50.83 7.53 28.81
N GLY A 28 -50.36 6.54 28.03
CA GLY A 28 -49.03 6.54 27.42
C GLY A 28 -48.11 5.36 27.77
N SER A 29 -47.38 4.88 26.76
CA SER A 29 -46.30 3.86 26.83
C SER A 29 -46.72 2.39 26.98
N LEU A 30 -47.06 1.76 25.85
CA LEU A 30 -47.07 0.31 25.68
C LEU A 30 -45.64 -0.26 25.57
N MET A 31 -44.93 -0.37 26.70
CA MET A 31 -43.80 -1.29 26.88
C MET A 31 -43.80 -1.79 28.33
N ALA A 32 -44.57 -2.85 28.57
CA ALA A 32 -44.83 -3.37 29.91
C ALA A 32 -43.61 -4.08 30.54
N SER A 33 -43.21 -3.56 31.71
CA SER A 33 -42.88 -4.30 32.94
C SER A 33 -42.61 -5.82 32.88
N SER A 34 -41.41 -6.21 33.34
CA SER A 34 -41.26 -7.33 34.29
C SER A 34 -39.93 -7.25 35.06
N GLN A 35 -39.90 -6.46 36.13
CA GLN A 35 -38.88 -6.64 37.18
C GLN A 35 -39.32 -7.76 38.14
N GLY A 36 -39.41 -8.98 37.62
CA GLY A 36 -39.54 -10.18 38.43
C GLY A 36 -38.26 -10.43 39.23
N SER A 37 -38.15 -9.76 40.39
CA SER A 37 -37.08 -10.00 41.36
C SER A 37 -37.33 -11.34 42.03
N MET A 38 -36.49 -12.34 41.73
CA MET A 38 -36.56 -13.68 42.32
C MET A 38 -36.27 -13.58 43.82
N ARG A 39 -37.32 -13.51 44.64
CA ARG A 39 -37.16 -13.47 46.10
C ARG A 39 -36.74 -14.85 46.60
N VAL A 40 -35.51 -14.94 47.10
CA VAL A 40 -34.94 -16.19 47.63
C VAL A 40 -35.67 -16.58 48.92
N PRO A 41 -36.12 -17.85 49.08
CA PRO A 41 -36.59 -18.35 50.36
C PRO A 41 -35.51 -18.19 51.46
N PRO A 42 -35.87 -17.83 52.71
CA PRO A 42 -34.90 -17.59 53.77
C PRO A 42 -33.96 -18.77 54.04
N GLU A 43 -34.41 -20.00 53.82
CA GLU A 43 -33.65 -21.24 54.01
C GLU A 43 -32.49 -21.39 52.99
N LEU A 44 -32.57 -20.71 51.85
CA LEU A 44 -31.59 -20.79 50.75
C LEU A 44 -30.75 -19.51 50.60
N ALA A 45 -31.06 -18.43 51.31
CA ALA A 45 -30.33 -17.15 51.23
C ALA A 45 -28.85 -17.27 51.63
N GLY A 46 -28.48 -18.24 52.47
CA GLY A 46 -27.10 -18.55 52.84
C GLY A 46 -26.35 -19.48 51.87
N ASN A 47 -27.00 -19.98 50.81
CA ASN A 47 -26.39 -20.93 49.89
C ASN A 47 -25.60 -20.22 48.78
N GLU A 48 -24.27 -20.36 48.79
CA GLU A 48 -23.37 -19.72 47.84
C GLU A 48 -23.66 -20.05 46.37
N VAL A 49 -24.14 -21.27 46.08
CA VAL A 49 -24.48 -21.70 44.72
C VAL A 49 -25.74 -20.99 44.23
N VAL A 50 -26.74 -20.83 45.11
CA VAL A 50 -27.98 -20.11 44.81
C VAL A 50 -27.70 -18.63 44.55
N ASN A 51 -26.89 -17.99 45.41
CA ASN A 51 -26.51 -16.59 45.24
C ASN A 51 -25.69 -16.34 43.96
N ARG A 52 -24.82 -17.28 43.57
CA ARG A 52 -24.11 -17.24 42.28
C ARG A 52 -25.08 -17.33 41.10
N LEU A 53 -25.97 -18.34 41.08
CA LEU A 53 -26.97 -18.52 40.03
C LEU A 53 -27.90 -17.31 39.84
N ILE A 54 -28.25 -16.61 40.93
CA ILE A 54 -29.04 -15.36 40.88
C ILE A 54 -28.23 -14.22 40.24
N THR A 55 -26.96 -14.10 40.62
CA THR A 55 -26.04 -13.10 40.06
C THR A 55 -25.86 -13.35 38.55
N ASP A 56 -25.63 -14.60 38.17
CA ASP A 56 -25.49 -15.02 36.77
C ASP A 56 -26.78 -14.79 35.98
N ASN A 57 -27.96 -15.08 36.55
CA ASN A 57 -29.25 -14.80 35.91
C ASN A 57 -29.49 -13.29 35.72
N HIS A 58 -29.11 -12.47 36.69
CA HIS A 58 -29.18 -11.02 36.57
C HIS A 58 -28.24 -10.49 35.48
N GLN A 59 -26.99 -10.97 35.44
CA GLN A 59 -26.04 -10.64 34.38
C GLN A 59 -26.54 -11.06 32.99
N LEU A 60 -27.13 -12.25 32.85
CA LEU A 60 -27.73 -12.73 31.60
C LEU A 60 -28.91 -11.87 31.15
N ARG A 61 -29.80 -11.46 32.07
CA ARG A 61 -30.92 -10.53 31.75
C ARG A 61 -30.41 -9.18 31.28
N GLU A 62 -29.41 -8.63 31.96
CA GLU A 62 -28.79 -7.35 31.59
C GLU A 62 -28.02 -7.43 30.27
N ALA A 63 -27.33 -8.55 29.99
CA ALA A 63 -26.69 -8.81 28.71
C ALA A 63 -27.72 -8.92 27.56
N LEU A 64 -28.82 -9.65 27.78
CA LEU A 64 -29.91 -9.79 26.81
C LEU A 64 -30.59 -8.44 26.55
N LYS A 65 -30.79 -7.62 27.59
CA LYS A 65 -31.33 -6.27 27.46
C LYS A 65 -30.42 -5.38 26.59
N ARG A 66 -29.12 -5.30 26.90
CA ARG A 66 -28.13 -4.56 26.09
C ARG A 66 -28.08 -5.07 24.65
N SER A 67 -28.18 -6.38 24.44
CA SER A 67 -28.22 -6.98 23.09
C SER A 67 -29.47 -6.56 22.30
N ASN A 68 -30.65 -6.53 22.95
CA ASN A 68 -31.89 -6.07 22.33
C ASN A 68 -31.88 -4.57 22.03
N ASP A 69 -31.36 -3.74 22.94
CA ASP A 69 -31.30 -2.30 22.74
C ASP A 69 -30.29 -1.96 21.61
N ALA A 70 -29.12 -2.59 21.57
CA ALA A 70 -28.17 -2.49 20.44
C ALA A 70 -28.72 -3.07 19.12
N LEU A 71 -29.69 -4.00 19.16
CA LEU A 71 -30.38 -4.45 17.95
C LEU A 71 -31.38 -3.41 17.45
N LYS A 72 -32.14 -2.76 18.34
CA LYS A 72 -33.05 -1.65 17.98
C LYS A 72 -32.27 -0.48 17.36
N GLU A 73 -31.17 -0.06 17.98
CA GLU A 73 -30.32 1.02 17.46
C GLU A 73 -29.85 0.72 16.03
N ARG A 74 -29.38 -0.51 15.76
CA ARG A 74 -28.98 -0.94 14.41
C ARG A 74 -30.13 -1.00 13.42
N CYS A 75 -31.34 -1.39 13.85
CA CYS A 75 -32.53 -1.33 13.00
C CYS A 75 -32.88 0.13 12.63
N GLU A 76 -32.89 1.04 13.59
CA GLU A 76 -33.13 2.46 13.34
C GLU A 76 -32.06 3.10 12.45
N GLU A 77 -30.78 2.73 12.63
CA GLU A 77 -29.69 3.15 11.74
C GLU A 77 -29.88 2.63 10.32
N MET A 78 -30.31 1.38 10.16
CA MET A 78 -30.62 0.80 8.84
C MET A 78 -31.76 1.54 8.16
N GLU A 79 -32.84 1.87 8.88
CA GLU A 79 -33.95 2.67 8.35
C GLU A 79 -33.51 4.10 7.97
N ARG A 80 -32.71 4.75 8.82
CA ARG A 80 -32.13 6.08 8.52
C ARG A 80 -31.21 6.04 7.30
N TRP A 81 -30.43 4.97 7.14
CA TRP A 81 -29.57 4.77 5.96
C TRP A 81 -30.41 4.52 4.70
N GLN A 82 -31.42 3.65 4.77
CA GLN A 82 -32.30 3.34 3.64
C GLN A 82 -33.09 4.58 3.19
N ARG A 83 -33.54 5.41 4.13
CA ARG A 83 -34.21 6.70 3.85
C ARG A 83 -33.27 7.67 3.11
N ARG A 84 -32.05 7.88 3.62
CA ARG A 84 -31.04 8.73 2.96
C ARG A 84 -30.65 8.20 1.57
N SER A 85 -30.51 6.88 1.41
CA SER A 85 -30.21 6.26 0.10
C SER A 85 -31.36 6.44 -0.91
N ARG A 86 -32.62 6.50 -0.45
CA ARG A 86 -33.76 6.85 -1.29
C ARG A 86 -33.72 8.33 -1.68
N GLU A 87 -33.55 9.23 -0.71
CA GLU A 87 -33.45 10.68 -0.94
C GLU A 87 -32.32 11.05 -1.92
N GLU A 88 -31.14 10.42 -1.76
CA GLU A 88 -29.99 10.61 -2.66
C GLU A 88 -30.29 10.11 -4.08
N ARG A 89 -30.95 8.97 -4.23
CA ARG A 89 -31.36 8.43 -5.54
C ARG A 89 -32.39 9.31 -6.22
N GLU A 90 -33.33 9.86 -5.47
CA GLU A 90 -34.35 10.80 -5.96
C GLU A 90 -33.70 12.12 -6.39
N PHE A 91 -32.76 12.66 -5.58
CA PHE A 91 -31.95 13.83 -5.94
C PHE A 91 -31.15 13.60 -7.23
N LEU A 92 -30.42 12.49 -7.35
CA LEU A 92 -29.68 12.14 -8.56
C LEU A 92 -30.60 11.99 -9.77
N SER A 93 -31.76 11.33 -9.62
CA SER A 93 -32.77 11.20 -10.68
C SER A 93 -33.28 12.56 -11.17
N CYS A 94 -33.52 13.52 -10.26
CA CYS A 94 -33.86 14.89 -10.62
C CYS A 94 -32.71 15.60 -11.35
N ARG A 95 -31.46 15.50 -10.86
CA ARG A 95 -30.30 16.10 -11.54
C ARG A 95 -30.02 15.51 -12.92
N PHE A 96 -30.17 14.20 -13.11
CA PHE A 96 -30.09 13.58 -14.44
C PHE A 96 -31.20 14.06 -15.38
N ARG A 97 -32.42 14.30 -14.85
CA ARG A 97 -33.54 14.86 -15.62
C ARG A 97 -33.27 16.31 -16.05
N GLU A 98 -32.75 17.14 -15.15
CA GLU A 98 -32.31 18.52 -15.44
C GLU A 98 -31.18 18.56 -16.48
N ALA A 99 -30.15 17.72 -16.32
CA ALA A 99 -29.06 17.61 -17.29
C ALA A 99 -29.58 17.17 -18.67
N ARG A 100 -30.51 16.20 -18.71
CA ARG A 100 -31.13 15.73 -19.97
C ARG A 100 -31.93 16.82 -20.67
N THR A 101 -32.73 17.61 -19.94
CA THR A 101 -33.50 18.71 -20.55
C THR A 101 -32.60 19.85 -21.01
N LEU A 102 -31.50 20.14 -20.31
CA LEU A 102 -30.47 21.09 -20.75
C LEU A 102 -29.80 20.62 -22.05
N VAL A 103 -29.35 19.36 -22.12
CA VAL A 103 -28.73 18.79 -23.34
C VAL A 103 -29.71 18.79 -24.52
N GLN A 104 -30.99 18.46 -24.28
CA GLN A 104 -32.02 18.55 -25.33
C GLN A 104 -32.23 19.98 -25.84
N ARG A 105 -32.22 20.99 -24.95
CA ARG A 105 -32.33 22.40 -25.33
C ARG A 105 -31.11 22.87 -26.14
N LEU A 106 -29.90 22.56 -25.67
CA LEU A 106 -28.66 22.88 -26.39
C LEU A 106 -28.58 22.19 -27.75
N ALA A 107 -29.10 20.96 -27.87
CA ALA A 107 -29.21 20.27 -29.16
C ALA A 107 -30.18 20.98 -30.12
N GLN A 108 -31.32 21.48 -29.63
CA GLN A 108 -32.27 22.28 -30.42
C GLN A 108 -31.67 23.64 -30.82
N GLU A 109 -30.97 24.33 -29.92
CA GLU A 109 -30.24 25.57 -30.26
C GLU A 109 -29.15 25.31 -31.30
N ASN A 110 -28.34 24.26 -31.15
CA ASN A 110 -27.32 23.90 -32.14
C ASN A 110 -27.94 23.57 -33.52
N GLN A 111 -29.09 22.88 -33.56
CA GLN A 111 -29.82 22.65 -34.82
C GLN A 111 -30.35 23.95 -35.43
N SER A 112 -30.87 24.88 -34.60
CA SER A 112 -31.32 26.20 -35.05
C SER A 112 -30.16 27.04 -35.60
N LEU A 113 -29.03 27.08 -34.90
CA LEU A 113 -27.82 27.80 -35.30
C LEU A 113 -27.21 27.20 -36.58
N LEU A 114 -27.14 25.88 -36.71
CA LEU A 114 -26.77 25.20 -37.96
C LEU A 114 -27.73 25.55 -39.11
N GLY A 115 -29.03 25.61 -38.83
CA GLY A 115 -30.05 26.07 -39.78
C GLY A 115 -29.76 27.50 -40.25
N GLN A 116 -29.55 28.43 -39.32
CA GLN A 116 -29.24 29.84 -39.61
C GLN A 116 -27.91 29.98 -40.38
N LEU A 117 -26.87 29.23 -40.02
CA LEU A 117 -25.59 29.23 -40.73
C LEU A 117 -25.76 28.78 -42.19
N ASN A 118 -26.51 27.69 -42.42
CA ASN A 118 -26.80 27.19 -43.76
C ASN A 118 -27.66 28.17 -44.59
N HIS A 119 -28.58 28.92 -43.96
CA HIS A 119 -29.33 29.99 -44.63
C HIS A 119 -28.43 31.18 -44.99
N SER A 120 -27.50 31.57 -44.10
CA SER A 120 -26.51 32.62 -44.36
C SER A 120 -25.54 32.25 -45.49
N ILE A 121 -25.12 30.99 -45.57
CA ILE A 121 -24.31 30.45 -46.67
C ILE A 121 -25.09 30.41 -48.00
N SER A 122 -26.42 30.42 -47.96
CA SER A 122 -27.30 30.35 -49.14
C SER A 122 -27.64 31.72 -49.76
N GLN A 123 -27.16 32.84 -49.22
CA GLN A 123 -27.31 34.14 -49.88
C GLN A 123 -26.24 34.33 -50.99
N PRO A 124 -26.61 34.67 -52.23
CA PRO A 124 -25.67 34.79 -53.34
C PRO A 124 -24.89 36.12 -53.27
N GLY A 125 -23.67 36.10 -52.69
CA GLY A 125 -22.93 37.33 -52.33
C GLY A 125 -21.41 37.37 -52.51
N SER A 126 -20.74 36.28 -52.97
CA SER A 126 -19.29 36.22 -53.32
C SER A 126 -18.25 36.41 -52.18
N PRO A 127 -16.96 36.03 -52.36
CA PRO A 127 -16.43 34.84 -53.07
C PRO A 127 -15.26 34.10 -52.35
N SER A 128 -15.19 32.76 -52.50
CA SER A 128 -13.97 31.90 -52.40
C SER A 128 -13.21 31.84 -51.04
N VAL A 129 -12.53 30.77 -50.59
CA VAL A 129 -11.81 29.65 -51.24
C VAL A 129 -11.98 28.34 -50.42
N GLY A 130 -11.79 27.17 -51.06
CA GLY A 130 -11.93 25.78 -50.56
C GLY A 130 -11.18 25.36 -49.27
N ILE A 131 -11.13 24.07 -48.88
CA ILE A 131 -11.18 22.81 -49.68
C ILE A 131 -11.95 21.69 -48.89
N PRO A 132 -11.85 20.37 -49.19
CA PRO A 132 -12.92 19.57 -49.79
C PRO A 132 -13.80 18.75 -48.82
N LYS A 133 -14.95 18.30 -49.35
CA LYS A 133 -15.75 17.20 -48.78
C LYS A 133 -15.03 15.86 -48.97
N GLU A 134 -15.00 15.04 -47.92
CA GLU A 134 -15.03 13.59 -48.12
C GLU A 134 -16.47 13.13 -48.42
N THR A 135 -16.58 12.24 -49.40
CA THR A 135 -17.77 11.43 -49.68
C THR A 135 -17.34 10.04 -49.21
N GLY A 136 -17.92 9.42 -48.19
CA GLY A 136 -19.35 9.16 -48.02
C GLY A 136 -19.58 7.67 -48.30
N ASN A 137 -20.22 6.96 -47.38
CA ASN A 137 -20.88 5.69 -47.67
C ASN A 137 -22.07 5.50 -46.73
N GLN A 138 -23.24 5.31 -47.33
CA GLN A 138 -24.49 4.97 -46.65
C GLN A 138 -24.59 3.44 -46.53
N SER A 139 -25.11 2.96 -45.40
CA SER A 139 -25.78 1.67 -45.15
C SER A 139 -25.73 1.42 -43.63
N GLN A 140 -26.78 1.02 -42.93
CA GLN A 140 -28.16 0.72 -43.32
C GLN A 140 -29.04 0.82 -42.05
N ASP A 141 -30.33 1.15 -42.20
CA ASP A 141 -31.28 1.12 -41.08
C ASP A 141 -31.42 -0.29 -40.49
N GLN A 142 -31.50 -0.39 -39.15
CA GLN A 142 -32.21 -1.50 -38.52
C GLN A 142 -32.90 -1.05 -37.22
N GLU A 143 -34.22 -1.19 -37.18
CA GLU A 143 -35.07 -0.80 -36.06
C GLU A 143 -34.70 -1.55 -34.77
N LEU A 144 -34.67 -0.82 -33.64
CA LEU A 144 -34.69 -1.42 -32.32
C LEU A 144 -36.08 -2.02 -32.02
N LYS A 145 -36.23 -3.32 -32.27
CA LYS A 145 -37.35 -4.14 -31.77
C LYS A 145 -36.81 -5.32 -30.95
N CYS A 146 -36.64 -5.10 -29.65
CA CYS A 146 -36.60 -6.19 -28.67
C CYS A 146 -37.85 -6.10 -27.79
N THR A 147 -38.75 -7.07 -27.98
CA THR A 147 -40.01 -7.21 -27.27
C THR A 147 -39.82 -7.78 -25.87
N ASN A 148 -40.33 -7.09 -24.85
CA ASN A 148 -40.49 -7.63 -23.50
C ASN A 148 -41.95 -8.08 -23.30
N ALA A 149 -42.17 -9.39 -23.16
CA ALA A 149 -43.34 -10.08 -22.58
C ALA A 149 -43.19 -11.61 -22.83
N GLU A 150 -43.49 -12.54 -21.92
CA GLU A 150 -43.80 -12.49 -20.49
C GLU A 150 -43.91 -13.93 -19.90
N LYS A 151 -44.05 -14.02 -18.56
CA LYS A 151 -44.48 -15.14 -17.67
C LYS A 151 -43.36 -15.75 -16.81
N ASN A 152 -43.27 -15.38 -15.52
CA ASN A 152 -44.14 -15.75 -14.36
C ASN A 152 -43.92 -17.21 -13.93
N LEU A 153 -43.82 -17.59 -12.64
CA LEU A 153 -44.64 -17.31 -11.45
C LEU A 153 -43.72 -17.30 -10.18
N LEU A 154 -44.06 -16.86 -8.95
CA LEU A 154 -45.28 -16.27 -8.35
C LEU A 154 -44.94 -15.52 -7.02
N MET A 155 -45.97 -14.88 -6.44
CA MET A 155 -46.20 -14.39 -5.07
C MET A 155 -45.63 -13.01 -4.68
N ASP A 156 -46.39 -12.09 -4.09
CA ASP A 156 -47.81 -11.71 -4.19
C ASP A 156 -47.93 -10.36 -3.42
N SER A 157 -48.90 -9.53 -3.78
CA SER A 157 -49.27 -8.32 -3.00
C SER A 157 -50.44 -8.66 -2.06
N PRO A 158 -50.92 -7.78 -1.13
CA PRO A 158 -51.72 -6.61 -1.55
C PRO A 158 -51.70 -5.34 -0.66
N GLU A 159 -51.82 -4.18 -1.32
CA GLU A 159 -52.76 -3.05 -1.03
C GLU A 159 -52.63 -2.29 0.34
N VAL A 160 -53.06 -1.02 0.53
CA VAL A 160 -54.11 -0.20 -0.11
C VAL A 160 -53.67 1.28 -0.27
N LEU A 161 -54.17 1.89 -1.35
CA LEU A 161 -54.35 3.32 -1.68
C LEU A 161 -54.42 4.35 -0.51
N ASN A 162 -53.83 5.54 -0.71
CA ASN A 162 -54.65 6.75 -0.91
C ASN A 162 -53.87 7.87 -1.63
N GLU A 163 -54.61 8.68 -2.38
CA GLU A 163 -54.14 9.78 -3.24
C GLU A 163 -54.79 11.10 -2.79
N THR A 164 -54.02 12.15 -2.50
CA THR A 164 -54.55 13.52 -2.59
C THR A 164 -53.47 14.59 -2.76
N LEU A 165 -53.66 15.46 -3.76
CA LEU A 165 -52.99 16.76 -3.84
C LEU A 165 -53.36 17.65 -2.64
N LEU A 166 -52.38 18.38 -2.09
CA LEU A 166 -52.61 19.75 -1.64
C LEU A 166 -51.41 20.66 -1.94
N THR A 167 -51.71 21.73 -2.67
CA THR A 167 -50.81 22.85 -2.96
C THR A 167 -50.66 23.75 -1.72
N GLY A 168 -49.44 24.14 -1.36
CA GLY A 168 -49.16 25.07 -0.25
C GLY A 168 -47.95 25.95 -0.56
N ARG A 169 -48.00 27.24 -0.21
CA ARG A 169 -47.14 28.30 -0.74
C ARG A 169 -46.57 29.18 0.38
N ALA A 170 -45.27 29.48 0.27
CA ALA A 170 -44.54 30.63 0.84
C ALA A 170 -44.44 30.82 2.38
N GLU A 171 -43.25 31.32 2.78
CA GLU A 171 -42.96 32.25 3.91
C GLU A 171 -43.37 31.82 5.35
N GLY A 172 -42.61 32.10 6.42
CA GLY A 172 -41.29 32.71 6.57
C GLY A 172 -40.96 33.01 8.06
N ASP A 173 -39.73 33.47 8.30
CA ASP A 173 -39.26 34.25 9.47
C ASP A 173 -38.74 33.60 10.79
N ALA A 174 -37.75 34.33 11.33
CA ALA A 174 -37.17 34.47 12.68
C ALA A 174 -37.07 33.29 13.70
N ASP A 175 -35.82 32.84 13.88
CA ASP A 175 -35.01 32.97 15.10
C ASP A 175 -35.55 32.50 16.49
N ARG A 176 -34.90 31.45 17.05
CA ARG A 176 -34.32 31.55 18.41
C ARG A 176 -33.32 30.45 18.77
N HIS A 177 -32.26 30.86 19.47
CA HIS A 177 -31.26 30.02 20.13
C HIS A 177 -31.83 28.88 21.00
N THR A 178 -31.22 27.69 20.92
CA THR A 178 -30.94 26.82 22.10
C THR A 178 -29.74 25.91 21.77
N MET A 179 -28.71 25.92 22.62
CA MET A 179 -27.55 25.01 22.56
C MET A 179 -27.76 23.82 23.50
N PRO A 180 -27.42 22.59 23.09
CA PRO A 180 -27.04 21.54 24.02
C PRO A 180 -25.50 21.43 24.14
N GLN A 181 -25.02 21.41 25.39
CA GLN A 181 -23.61 21.19 25.71
C GLN A 181 -23.19 19.72 25.46
N SER A 182 -21.92 19.49 25.13
CA SER A 182 -21.26 18.21 25.37
C SER A 182 -19.82 18.43 25.86
N LEU A 183 -19.46 17.69 26.92
CA LEU A 183 -18.14 17.63 27.57
C LEU A 183 -17.42 16.32 27.12
N PRO A 184 -16.11 16.14 27.35
CA PRO A 184 -15.14 16.40 26.29
C PRO A 184 -14.39 15.13 25.86
N ALA A 185 -14.30 14.87 24.55
CA ALA A 185 -13.40 13.84 24.04
C ALA A 185 -11.92 14.26 24.24
N GLU A 186 -11.03 13.32 24.61
CA GLU A 186 -9.63 13.56 24.95
C GLU A 186 -8.78 14.30 23.90
N GLY A 187 -9.21 14.39 22.63
CA GLY A 187 -8.53 15.19 21.60
C GLY A 187 -8.75 16.71 21.68
N SER A 188 -9.70 17.16 22.50
CA SER A 188 -10.10 18.58 22.60
C SER A 188 -9.00 19.51 23.14
N ASN A 189 -8.07 18.96 23.94
CA ASN A 189 -7.04 19.74 24.64
C ASN A 189 -6.01 20.36 23.66
N GLU A 190 -5.55 19.59 22.66
CA GLU A 190 -4.57 20.09 21.67
C GLU A 190 -5.19 21.14 20.72
N PHE A 191 -6.43 20.95 20.30
CA PHE A 191 -7.12 21.95 19.47
C PHE A 191 -7.39 23.25 20.24
N LEU A 192 -7.73 23.17 21.54
CA LEU A 192 -7.86 24.34 22.41
C LEU A 192 -6.51 25.04 22.66
N LYS A 193 -5.40 24.30 22.83
CA LYS A 193 -4.05 24.90 22.90
C LYS A 193 -3.69 25.62 21.61
N LEU A 194 -3.96 25.03 20.46
CA LEU A 194 -3.68 25.65 19.15
C LEU A 194 -4.52 26.91 18.93
N LEU A 195 -5.82 26.88 19.26
CA LEU A 195 -6.70 28.04 19.25
C LEU A 195 -6.23 29.14 20.21
N LYS A 196 -5.78 28.77 21.41
CA LYS A 196 -5.24 29.73 22.39
C LYS A 196 -3.96 30.39 21.89
N SER A 197 -3.02 29.62 21.33
CA SER A 197 -1.79 30.15 20.72
C SER A 197 -2.07 31.03 19.50
N HIS A 198 -3.07 30.68 18.67
CA HIS A 198 -3.49 31.52 17.55
C HIS A 198 -4.14 32.82 18.00
N LYS A 199 -4.97 32.77 19.06
CA LYS A 199 -5.54 33.95 19.70
C LYS A 199 -4.45 34.86 20.28
N GLU A 200 -3.50 34.30 21.02
CA GLU A 200 -2.36 35.02 21.61
C GLU A 200 -1.53 35.74 20.54
N LYS A 201 -1.18 35.04 19.44
CA LYS A 201 -0.48 35.64 18.29
C LYS A 201 -1.28 36.76 17.60
N LEU A 202 -2.61 36.65 17.53
CA LEU A 202 -3.46 37.73 17.02
C LEU A 202 -3.53 38.93 17.97
N GLU A 203 -3.59 38.70 19.27
CA GLU A 203 -3.58 39.75 20.30
C GLU A 203 -2.22 40.47 20.34
N GLU A 204 -1.11 39.73 20.25
CA GLU A 204 0.25 40.28 20.06
C GLU A 204 0.37 41.08 18.75
N GLY A 205 -0.13 40.54 17.64
CA GLY A 205 -0.12 41.21 16.33
C GLY A 205 -0.91 42.52 16.33
N MET A 206 -2.12 42.54 16.93
CA MET A 206 -2.89 43.76 17.12
C MET A 206 -2.19 44.75 18.06
N GLY A 207 -1.53 44.27 19.12
CA GLY A 207 -0.74 45.10 20.03
C GLY A 207 0.52 45.70 19.38
N ALA A 208 1.15 44.98 18.43
CA ALA A 208 2.25 45.49 17.62
C ALA A 208 1.77 46.54 16.60
N LEU A 209 0.66 46.28 15.90
CA LEU A 209 0.04 47.24 14.98
C LEU A 209 -0.40 48.53 15.70
N ARG A 210 -0.98 48.44 16.90
CA ARG A 210 -1.35 49.61 17.70
C ARG A 210 -0.14 50.48 18.05
N ARG A 211 0.95 49.87 18.53
CA ARG A 211 2.21 50.59 18.82
C ARG A 211 2.79 51.24 17.56
N ARG A 212 2.82 50.54 16.43
CA ARG A 212 3.29 51.08 15.15
C ARG A 212 2.44 52.26 14.66
N ASN A 213 1.13 52.24 14.89
CA ASN A 213 0.26 53.39 14.58
C ASN A 213 0.51 54.58 15.54
N GLU A 214 0.76 54.33 16.83
CA GLU A 214 1.16 55.38 17.79
C GLU A 214 2.53 55.98 17.46
N GLU A 215 3.46 55.19 16.93
CA GLU A 215 4.76 55.65 16.42
C GLU A 215 4.60 56.49 15.14
N LEU A 216 3.79 56.03 14.17
CA LEU A 216 3.52 56.78 12.93
C LEU A 216 2.79 58.11 13.18
N GLU A 217 1.85 58.19 14.12
CA GLU A 217 1.24 59.49 14.47
C GLU A 217 2.23 60.43 15.17
N LYS A 218 3.18 59.92 15.97
CA LYS A 218 4.28 60.74 16.51
C LYS A 218 5.16 61.28 15.39
N GLU A 219 5.64 60.41 14.51
CA GLU A 219 6.48 60.76 13.35
C GLU A 219 5.77 61.78 12.45
N LYS A 220 4.46 61.62 12.23
CA LYS A 220 3.63 62.59 11.49
C LYS A 220 3.55 63.95 12.18
N THR A 221 3.36 64.00 13.52
CA THR A 221 3.38 65.28 14.26
C THR A 221 4.77 65.92 14.33
N GLU A 222 5.84 65.13 14.20
CA GLU A 222 7.22 65.63 14.13
C GLU A 222 7.50 66.22 12.74
N ASN A 223 7.18 65.49 11.67
CA ASN A 223 7.21 65.98 10.29
C ASN A 223 6.35 67.25 10.09
N GLU A 224 5.20 67.35 10.76
CA GLU A 224 4.37 68.57 10.71
C GLU A 224 5.06 69.76 11.38
N LYS A 225 5.71 69.57 12.53
CA LYS A 225 6.53 70.62 13.17
C LYS A 225 7.75 71.00 12.34
N GLU A 226 8.42 70.04 11.71
CA GLU A 226 9.51 70.33 10.77
C GLU A 226 9.02 71.15 9.57
N ARG A 227 7.85 70.82 9.01
CA ARG A 227 7.20 71.58 7.95
C ARG A 227 6.86 73.01 8.40
N GLU A 228 6.33 73.20 9.60
CA GLU A 228 6.06 74.52 10.18
C GLU A 228 7.35 75.33 10.40
N ASN A 229 8.41 74.70 10.93
CA ASN A 229 9.73 75.33 11.09
C ASN A 229 10.31 75.75 9.73
N LEU A 230 10.23 74.90 8.70
CA LEU A 230 10.67 75.23 7.34
C LEU A 230 9.87 76.41 6.77
N LEU A 231 8.53 76.41 6.93
CA LEU A 231 7.69 77.54 6.51
C LEU A 231 8.09 78.85 7.23
N ALA A 232 8.35 78.80 8.53
CA ALA A 232 8.82 79.96 9.30
C ALA A 232 10.19 80.48 8.80
N THR A 233 11.13 79.60 8.44
CA THR A 233 12.41 80.03 7.84
C THR A 233 12.22 80.66 6.46
N VAL A 234 11.31 80.13 5.63
CA VAL A 234 10.97 80.70 4.31
C VAL A 234 10.32 82.08 4.46
N GLU A 235 9.44 82.27 5.45
CA GLU A 235 8.82 83.57 5.76
C GLU A 235 9.85 84.58 6.29
N GLN A 236 10.79 84.15 7.12
CA GLN A 236 11.90 84.97 7.59
C GLN A 236 12.82 85.40 6.43
N LEU A 237 13.11 84.50 5.48
CA LEU A 237 13.88 84.81 4.27
C LEU A 237 13.13 85.77 3.34
N ARG A 238 11.82 85.57 3.12
CA ARG A 238 10.97 86.52 2.37
C ARG A 238 10.93 87.91 3.00
N SER A 239 10.92 87.97 4.33
CA SER A 239 10.94 89.23 5.07
C SER A 239 12.29 89.96 4.93
N LYS A 240 13.41 89.24 4.98
CA LYS A 240 14.76 89.78 4.68
C LYS A 240 14.89 90.26 3.23
N LEU A 241 14.26 89.58 2.27
CA LEU A 241 14.23 89.99 0.86
C LEU A 241 13.44 91.29 0.66
N LYS A 242 12.28 91.44 1.31
CA LYS A 242 11.51 92.70 1.30
C LYS A 242 12.27 93.87 1.91
N LEU A 243 13.06 93.62 2.96
CA LEU A 243 13.86 94.68 3.62
C LEU A 243 15.04 95.16 2.75
N THR A 244 15.53 94.33 1.84
CA THR A 244 16.63 94.66 0.91
C THR A 244 16.17 95.31 -0.39
N GLN A 245 14.86 95.38 -0.66
CA GLN A 245 14.30 95.99 -1.88
C GLN A 245 13.98 97.50 -1.74
N ASN A 246 14.19 98.11 -0.57
CA ASN A 246 13.78 99.48 -0.23
C ASN A 246 14.95 100.48 0.01
N VAL A 247 16.07 100.37 -0.72
CA VAL A 247 17.20 101.32 -0.60
C VAL A 247 17.74 101.76 -1.97
N GLY A 248 17.68 103.07 -2.25
CA GLY A 248 18.15 103.74 -3.47
C GLY A 248 17.07 103.83 -4.58
N VAL A 249 16.92 104.93 -5.33
CA VAL A 249 17.77 106.12 -5.55
C VAL A 249 16.89 107.39 -5.73
N THR A 250 17.42 108.56 -5.38
CA THR A 250 16.79 109.90 -5.46
C THR A 250 17.29 110.75 -6.64
N GLU A 251 16.51 111.80 -6.97
CA GLU A 251 16.90 113.03 -7.73
C GLU A 251 17.18 112.85 -9.25
N GLU A 252 17.08 113.87 -10.12
CA GLU A 252 17.08 115.34 -9.93
C GLU A 252 16.21 116.10 -10.99
N SER A 253 16.16 117.44 -10.90
CA SER A 253 15.33 118.39 -11.71
C SER A 253 16.19 119.30 -12.61
N VAL A 254 15.59 120.11 -13.52
CA VAL A 254 15.97 121.51 -13.88
C VAL A 254 15.21 122.04 -15.14
N GLN A 255 15.15 123.37 -15.31
CA GLN A 255 14.26 124.15 -16.21
C GLN A 255 15.04 125.14 -17.14
N GLN A 256 14.29 125.96 -17.92
CA GLN A 256 14.61 127.31 -18.49
C GLN A 256 15.35 127.42 -19.87
N THR A 257 15.35 128.53 -20.65
CA THR A 257 14.40 129.67 -20.94
C THR A 257 15.00 130.59 -22.08
N GLY A 258 14.18 131.18 -22.97
CA GLY A 258 14.48 132.42 -23.76
C GLY A 258 15.29 132.29 -25.08
N ALA A 259 15.37 133.27 -26.01
CA ALA A 259 14.65 134.55 -26.22
C ALA A 259 14.83 135.10 -27.69
N LEU A 260 14.24 136.26 -28.00
CA LEU A 260 14.15 137.06 -29.27
C LEU A 260 15.49 137.28 -30.07
N THR A 261 15.60 137.74 -31.35
CA THR A 261 15.01 138.92 -32.10
C THR A 261 15.12 138.83 -33.66
N VAL A 262 14.79 139.93 -34.39
CA VAL A 262 14.53 140.18 -35.84
C VAL A 262 15.43 141.36 -36.33
N PRO A 263 16.02 141.47 -37.58
CA PRO A 263 15.30 141.60 -38.88
C PRO A 263 16.01 141.14 -40.22
N ALA A 264 15.29 141.41 -41.34
CA ALA A 264 15.61 141.75 -42.77
C ALA A 264 17.07 142.10 -43.23
N GLU A 265 17.47 142.08 -44.53
CA GLU A 265 16.86 141.71 -45.84
C GLU A 265 17.98 141.42 -46.90
N SER A 266 17.66 141.30 -48.20
CA SER A 266 18.61 141.10 -49.34
C SER A 266 19.22 139.69 -49.57
N SER A 267 18.37 138.65 -49.52
CA SER A 267 18.71 137.30 -50.04
C SER A 267 17.46 136.42 -50.30
N HIS A 268 16.28 137.05 -50.41
CA HIS A 268 14.99 136.40 -50.17
C HIS A 268 14.65 135.26 -51.15
N LEU A 269 15.03 135.38 -52.43
CA LEU A 269 14.66 134.44 -53.50
C LEU A 269 15.45 133.12 -53.48
N ALA A 270 16.78 133.19 -53.36
CA ALA A 270 17.62 131.99 -53.26
C ALA A 270 17.30 131.20 -51.99
N LYS A 271 17.11 131.89 -50.85
CA LYS A 271 16.69 131.29 -49.59
C LYS A 271 15.30 130.66 -49.67
N LEU A 272 14.35 131.24 -50.42
CA LEU A 272 13.05 130.60 -50.67
C LEU A 272 13.19 129.30 -51.49
N THR A 273 14.06 129.30 -52.50
CA THR A 273 14.25 128.14 -53.38
C THR A 273 14.97 127.00 -52.64
N GLU A 274 16.00 127.33 -51.87
CA GLU A 274 16.70 126.41 -50.98
C GLU A 274 15.78 125.89 -49.86
N GLN A 275 14.95 126.76 -49.25
CA GLN A 275 13.92 126.34 -48.31
C GLN A 275 12.90 125.40 -48.97
N LEU A 276 12.45 125.68 -50.19
CA LEU A 276 11.48 124.85 -50.92
C LEU A 276 12.07 123.48 -51.26
N GLN A 277 13.31 123.43 -51.74
CA GLN A 277 13.99 122.18 -52.03
C GLN A 277 14.29 121.39 -50.74
N ALA A 278 14.64 122.08 -49.65
CA ALA A 278 14.80 121.46 -48.33
C ALA A 278 13.46 120.99 -47.73
N THR A 279 12.33 121.69 -47.95
CA THR A 279 11.00 121.18 -47.54
C THR A 279 10.57 120.00 -48.39
N GLN A 280 10.85 119.99 -49.70
CA GLN A 280 10.59 118.83 -50.57
C GLN A 280 11.47 117.62 -50.20
N GLY A 281 12.74 117.83 -49.87
CA GLY A 281 13.63 116.79 -49.36
C GLY A 281 13.13 116.20 -48.04
N ARG A 282 12.80 117.08 -47.06
CA ARG A 282 12.17 116.67 -45.80
C ARG A 282 10.84 115.96 -46.01
N TYR A 283 10.02 116.37 -46.98
CA TYR A 283 8.75 115.72 -47.30
C TYR A 283 8.97 114.31 -47.85
N ARG A 284 9.96 114.12 -48.74
CA ARG A 284 10.33 112.80 -49.26
C ARG A 284 10.86 111.89 -48.16
N GLU A 285 11.76 112.38 -47.30
CA GLU A 285 12.23 111.62 -46.13
C GLU A 285 11.09 111.27 -45.17
N LEU A 286 10.14 112.17 -44.94
CA LEU A 286 8.96 111.90 -44.10
C LEU A 286 8.06 110.84 -44.74
N GLN A 287 7.88 110.86 -46.07
CA GLN A 287 7.14 109.84 -46.79
C GLN A 287 7.83 108.48 -46.73
N GLU A 288 9.15 108.41 -46.95
CA GLU A 288 9.92 107.17 -46.83
C GLU A 288 9.92 106.64 -45.39
N LYS A 289 10.00 107.52 -44.38
CA LYS A 289 9.85 107.16 -42.96
C LYS A 289 8.44 106.64 -42.67
N LEU A 290 7.39 107.22 -43.24
CA LEU A 290 6.01 106.76 -43.11
C LEU A 290 5.82 105.37 -43.72
N ASP A 291 6.28 105.15 -44.95
CA ASP A 291 6.23 103.85 -45.63
C ASP A 291 7.03 102.77 -44.88
N CYS A 292 8.18 103.14 -44.29
CA CYS A 292 9.01 102.24 -43.50
C CYS A 292 8.34 101.91 -42.15
N LEU A 293 7.72 102.89 -41.48
CA LEU A 293 6.89 102.67 -40.29
C LEU A 293 5.66 101.81 -40.60
N GLN A 294 5.03 101.97 -41.75
CA GLN A 294 3.89 101.15 -42.19
C GLN A 294 4.31 99.70 -42.44
N LYS A 295 5.43 99.47 -43.15
CA LYS A 295 6.01 98.13 -43.33
C LYS A 295 6.38 97.47 -41.99
N ASN A 296 7.01 98.23 -41.09
CA ASN A 296 7.34 97.76 -39.75
C ASN A 296 6.09 97.48 -38.90
N SER A 297 5.00 98.23 -39.07
CA SER A 297 3.71 97.92 -38.43
C SER A 297 3.17 96.58 -38.94
N VAL A 298 3.01 96.43 -40.25
CA VAL A 298 2.50 95.17 -40.85
C VAL A 298 3.39 93.97 -40.47
N GLN A 299 4.71 94.16 -40.36
CA GLN A 299 5.62 93.11 -39.90
C GLN A 299 5.43 92.81 -38.40
N ARG A 300 5.23 93.83 -37.55
CA ARG A 300 4.88 93.64 -36.14
C ARG A 300 3.56 92.88 -35.99
N ASP A 301 2.53 93.29 -36.72
CA ASP A 301 1.20 92.66 -36.71
C ASP A 301 1.28 91.18 -37.13
N ARG A 302 2.11 90.87 -38.16
CA ARG A 302 2.41 89.47 -38.56
C ARG A 302 3.13 88.68 -37.47
N THR A 303 4.13 89.27 -36.80
CA THR A 303 4.83 88.59 -35.69
C THR A 303 3.92 88.40 -34.47
N GLU A 304 3.04 89.35 -34.17
CA GLU A 304 2.07 89.26 -33.08
C GLU A 304 1.00 88.20 -33.37
N ALA A 305 0.52 88.11 -34.62
CA ALA A 305 -0.37 87.03 -35.06
C ALA A 305 0.28 85.64 -34.95
N LEU A 306 1.56 85.51 -35.33
CA LEU A 306 2.34 84.28 -35.17
C LEU A 306 2.54 83.91 -33.69
N LEU A 307 2.85 84.88 -32.83
CA LEU A 307 2.97 84.66 -31.39
C LEU A 307 1.64 84.22 -30.78
N LYS A 308 0.52 84.88 -31.10
CA LYS A 308 -0.82 84.48 -30.67
C LYS A 308 -1.21 83.08 -31.17
N GLN A 309 -0.75 82.67 -32.35
CA GLN A 309 -0.95 81.28 -32.80
C GLN A 309 -0.10 80.31 -31.98
N LYS A 310 1.18 80.61 -31.74
CA LYS A 310 2.05 79.75 -30.91
C LYS A 310 1.60 79.65 -29.46
N GLU A 311 1.02 80.71 -28.90
CA GLU A 311 0.39 80.70 -27.59
C GLU A 311 -0.83 79.78 -27.54
N LYS A 312 -1.70 79.82 -28.56
CA LYS A 312 -2.81 78.86 -28.71
C LYS A 312 -2.30 77.41 -28.85
N ASP A 313 -1.30 77.18 -29.70
CA ASP A 313 -0.68 75.87 -29.90
C ASP A 313 -0.14 75.33 -28.56
N PHE A 314 0.55 76.18 -27.77
CA PHE A 314 1.12 75.82 -26.47
C PHE A 314 0.05 75.53 -25.40
N ILE A 315 -1.02 76.33 -25.36
CA ILE A 315 -2.17 76.09 -24.47
C ILE A 315 -2.85 74.77 -24.83
N GLN A 316 -3.01 74.47 -26.12
CA GLN A 316 -3.60 73.20 -26.57
C GLN A 316 -2.71 72.00 -26.19
N LEU A 317 -1.41 72.08 -26.48
CA LEU A 317 -0.44 71.02 -26.13
C LEU A 317 -0.40 70.77 -24.61
N THR A 318 -0.54 71.82 -23.80
CA THR A 318 -0.59 71.71 -22.33
C THR A 318 -1.81 70.90 -21.90
N LYS A 319 -3.01 71.26 -22.39
CA LYS A 319 -4.26 70.54 -22.14
C LYS A 319 -4.20 69.09 -22.60
N ASP A 320 -3.63 68.83 -23.77
CA ASP A 320 -3.48 67.46 -24.30
C ASP A 320 -2.54 66.64 -23.42
N SER A 321 -1.45 67.24 -22.90
CA SER A 321 -0.55 66.57 -21.93
C SER A 321 -1.20 66.33 -20.56
N GLU A 322 -2.13 67.19 -20.14
CA GLU A 322 -2.90 67.03 -18.89
C GLU A 322 -3.97 65.94 -19.05
N ALA A 323 -4.67 65.92 -20.19
CA ALA A 323 -5.62 64.86 -20.54
C ALA A 323 -4.94 63.49 -20.65
N LEU A 324 -3.77 63.40 -21.29
CA LEU A 324 -2.95 62.19 -21.34
C LEU A 324 -2.48 61.76 -19.93
N ARG A 325 -2.04 62.70 -19.08
CA ARG A 325 -1.67 62.39 -17.68
C ARG A 325 -2.87 61.89 -16.87
N ALA A 326 -4.05 62.48 -17.02
CA ALA A 326 -5.27 62.00 -16.40
C ALA A 326 -5.64 60.59 -16.88
N GLN A 327 -5.55 60.33 -18.19
CA GLN A 327 -5.82 59.01 -18.77
C GLN A 327 -4.84 57.94 -18.28
N VAL A 328 -3.53 58.24 -18.26
CA VAL A 328 -2.51 57.33 -17.70
C VAL A 328 -2.77 57.07 -16.20
N THR A 329 -3.16 58.09 -15.45
CA THR A 329 -3.48 57.95 -14.02
C THR A 329 -4.72 57.07 -13.80
N SER A 330 -5.76 57.22 -14.63
CA SER A 330 -6.96 56.35 -14.62
C SER A 330 -6.60 54.90 -14.93
N LEU A 331 -5.83 54.66 -16.00
CA LEU A 331 -5.42 53.32 -16.41
C LEU A 331 -4.52 52.63 -15.36
N LEU A 332 -3.66 53.39 -14.67
CA LEU A 332 -2.87 52.87 -13.54
C LEU A 332 -3.77 52.53 -12.34
N GLY A 333 -4.80 53.34 -12.06
CA GLY A 333 -5.83 53.04 -11.06
C GLY A 333 -6.58 51.75 -11.37
N GLU A 334 -7.12 51.63 -12.59
CA GLU A 334 -7.79 50.42 -13.05
C GLU A 334 -6.88 49.19 -13.01
N LEU A 335 -5.62 49.30 -13.45
CA LEU A 335 -4.66 48.21 -13.38
C LEU A 335 -4.41 47.76 -11.93
N ASN A 336 -4.24 48.71 -11.01
CA ASN A 336 -4.04 48.44 -9.59
C ASN A 336 -5.30 47.80 -8.93
N GLU A 337 -6.50 48.24 -9.29
CA GLU A 337 -7.74 47.58 -8.87
C GLU A 337 -7.82 46.14 -9.39
N ARG A 338 -7.52 45.89 -10.67
CA ARG A 338 -7.53 44.53 -11.25
C ARG A 338 -6.46 43.64 -10.63
N GLN A 339 -5.29 44.19 -10.29
CA GLN A 339 -4.25 43.49 -9.55
C GLN A 339 -4.73 43.08 -8.15
N ASN A 340 -5.36 43.99 -7.40
CA ASN A 340 -5.95 43.67 -6.10
C ASN A 340 -7.05 42.59 -6.20
N TRP A 341 -7.91 42.63 -7.22
CA TRP A 341 -8.92 41.60 -7.47
C TRP A 341 -8.33 40.24 -7.85
N LEU A 342 -7.20 40.23 -8.58
CA LEU A 342 -6.47 39.00 -8.86
C LEU A 342 -5.85 38.42 -7.58
N GLU A 343 -5.23 39.25 -6.74
CA GLU A 343 -4.61 38.82 -5.49
C GLU A 343 -5.63 38.26 -4.47
N THR A 344 -6.81 38.87 -4.34
CA THR A 344 -7.88 38.32 -3.50
C THR A 344 -8.42 37.01 -4.05
N SER A 345 -8.66 36.91 -5.35
CA SER A 345 -9.09 35.67 -6.00
C SER A 345 -8.06 34.55 -5.89
N GLU A 346 -6.77 34.85 -6.00
CA GLU A 346 -5.69 33.90 -5.77
C GLU A 346 -5.61 33.44 -4.30
N ALA A 347 -5.82 34.34 -3.34
CA ALA A 347 -5.87 33.98 -1.93
C ALA A 347 -7.05 33.05 -1.63
N GLU A 348 -8.24 33.35 -2.17
CA GLU A 348 -9.41 32.48 -2.08
C GLU A 348 -9.16 31.10 -2.72
N ARG A 349 -8.55 31.07 -3.92
CA ARG A 349 -8.15 29.82 -4.59
C ARG A 349 -7.21 28.98 -3.70
N ARG A 350 -6.16 29.57 -3.12
CA ARG A 350 -5.24 28.88 -2.20
C ARG A 350 -5.96 28.33 -0.97
N ILE A 351 -6.93 29.06 -0.41
CA ILE A 351 -7.77 28.60 0.71
C ILE A 351 -8.67 27.43 0.30
N LEU A 352 -9.21 27.43 -0.92
CA LEU A 352 -10.02 26.32 -1.43
C LEU A 352 -9.16 25.09 -1.74
N GLU A 353 -7.95 25.26 -2.26
CA GLU A 353 -6.97 24.20 -2.50
C GLU A 353 -6.55 23.52 -1.18
N ASP A 354 -6.18 24.29 -0.15
CA ASP A 354 -5.87 23.78 1.19
C ASP A 354 -7.06 23.01 1.82
N LYS A 355 -8.29 23.52 1.66
CA LYS A 355 -9.51 22.81 2.08
C LYS A 355 -9.72 21.51 1.30
N LEU A 356 -9.43 21.50 0.00
CA LEU A 356 -9.54 20.32 -0.85
C LEU A 356 -8.51 19.26 -0.43
N CYS A 357 -7.24 19.63 -0.27
CA CYS A 357 -6.19 18.74 0.24
C CYS A 357 -6.59 18.12 1.58
N LYS A 358 -7.01 18.92 2.57
CA LYS A 358 -7.47 18.44 3.88
C LYS A 358 -8.69 17.52 3.81
N LYS A 359 -9.56 17.67 2.80
CA LYS A 359 -10.70 16.77 2.58
C LYS A 359 -10.25 15.47 1.91
N THR A 360 -9.36 15.54 0.94
CA THR A 360 -8.77 14.37 0.28
C THR A 360 -7.96 13.51 1.26
N GLU A 361 -7.13 14.11 2.11
CA GLU A 361 -6.40 13.39 3.18
C GLU A 361 -7.36 12.67 4.14
N ARG A 362 -8.46 13.34 4.55
CA ARG A 362 -9.48 12.72 5.42
C ARG A 362 -10.18 11.55 4.73
N LEU A 363 -10.49 11.67 3.44
CA LEU A 363 -11.08 10.57 2.67
C LEU A 363 -10.11 9.39 2.56
N GLN A 364 -8.84 9.63 2.21
CA GLN A 364 -7.81 8.59 2.17
C GLN A 364 -7.61 7.91 3.54
N ASN A 365 -7.70 8.66 4.65
CA ASN A 365 -7.64 8.08 5.98
C ASN A 365 -8.84 7.16 6.24
N LEU A 366 -10.07 7.62 5.97
CA LEU A 366 -11.28 6.82 6.12
C LEU A 366 -11.29 5.58 5.21
N GLU A 367 -10.77 5.68 3.98
CA GLU A 367 -10.60 4.55 3.06
C GLU A 367 -9.64 3.49 3.63
N ARG A 368 -8.51 3.92 4.20
CA ARG A 368 -7.56 3.02 4.88
C ARG A 368 -8.19 2.36 6.11
N ASP A 369 -8.94 3.11 6.92
CA ASP A 369 -9.56 2.59 8.14
C ASP A 369 -10.67 1.58 7.79
N MET A 370 -11.50 1.86 6.78
CA MET A 370 -12.48 0.93 6.23
C MET A 370 -11.84 -0.35 5.68
N GLU A 371 -10.68 -0.24 5.02
CA GLU A 371 -9.94 -1.39 4.50
C GLU A 371 -9.29 -2.23 5.61
N GLN A 372 -8.81 -1.59 6.69
CA GLN A 372 -8.38 -2.30 7.90
C GLN A 372 -9.55 -3.02 8.57
N GLN A 373 -10.72 -2.38 8.69
CA GLN A 373 -11.91 -2.99 9.28
C GLN A 373 -12.40 -4.19 8.46
N LYS A 374 -12.41 -4.11 7.11
CA LYS A 374 -12.71 -5.27 6.24
C LYS A 374 -11.76 -6.44 6.50
N LYS A 375 -10.46 -6.19 6.66
CA LYS A 375 -9.47 -7.24 6.97
C LYS A 375 -9.73 -7.88 8.34
N GLN A 376 -10.03 -7.07 9.36
CA GLN A 376 -10.42 -7.58 10.68
C GLN A 376 -11.71 -8.42 10.62
N HIS A 377 -12.72 -7.97 9.88
CA HIS A 377 -13.96 -8.73 9.66
C HIS A 377 -13.69 -10.05 8.91
N SER A 378 -12.83 -10.05 7.88
CA SER A 378 -12.44 -11.27 7.15
C SER A 378 -11.82 -12.31 8.09
N VAL A 379 -10.80 -11.91 8.87
CA VAL A 379 -10.14 -12.79 9.85
C VAL A 379 -11.12 -13.29 10.92
N THR A 380 -12.09 -12.47 11.31
CA THR A 380 -13.15 -12.87 12.25
C THR A 380 -14.08 -13.92 11.64
N VAL A 381 -14.47 -13.75 10.37
CA VAL A 381 -15.28 -14.73 9.64
C VAL A 381 -14.52 -16.03 9.44
N ASP A 382 -13.25 -15.98 9.03
CA ASP A 382 -12.40 -17.16 8.86
C ASP A 382 -12.23 -17.95 10.18
N ASN A 383 -12.08 -17.24 11.30
CA ASN A 383 -12.02 -17.85 12.64
C ASN A 383 -13.33 -18.54 13.02
N LEU A 384 -14.48 -17.88 12.80
CA LEU A 384 -15.80 -18.46 13.06
C LEU A 384 -16.11 -19.66 12.15
N LEU A 385 -15.71 -19.62 10.88
CA LEU A 385 -15.84 -20.75 9.95
C LEU A 385 -15.01 -21.95 10.43
N LEU A 386 -13.76 -21.73 10.87
CA LEU A 386 -12.91 -22.77 11.44
C LEU A 386 -13.50 -23.33 12.75
N GLN A 387 -14.06 -22.47 13.61
CA GLN A 387 -14.74 -22.91 14.83
C GLN A 387 -15.96 -23.79 14.51
N THR A 388 -16.80 -23.38 13.55
CA THR A 388 -17.93 -24.19 13.08
C THR A 388 -17.47 -25.54 12.52
N GLN A 389 -16.45 -25.55 11.65
CA GLN A 389 -15.91 -26.79 11.07
C GLN A 389 -15.36 -27.76 12.15
N ASN A 390 -14.71 -27.23 13.19
CA ASN A 390 -14.24 -28.02 14.32
C ASN A 390 -15.40 -28.63 15.12
N LEU A 391 -16.46 -27.85 15.40
CA LEU A 391 -17.65 -28.33 16.09
C LEU A 391 -18.44 -29.35 15.25
N GLU A 392 -18.58 -29.14 13.95
CA GLU A 392 -19.20 -30.11 13.03
C GLU A 392 -18.42 -31.44 12.99
N THR A 393 -17.09 -31.36 13.00
CA THR A 393 -16.22 -32.55 13.03
C THR A 393 -16.36 -33.30 14.36
N ALA A 394 -16.41 -32.58 15.48
CA ALA A 394 -16.67 -33.17 16.80
C ALA A 394 -18.05 -33.85 16.85
N LEU A 395 -19.12 -33.16 16.41
CA LEU A 395 -20.48 -33.72 16.34
C LEU A 395 -20.57 -34.94 15.42
N LYS A 396 -19.83 -34.96 14.31
CA LYS A 396 -19.75 -36.13 13.41
C LYS A 396 -19.09 -37.32 14.11
N ASN A 397 -18.03 -37.09 14.88
CA ASN A 397 -17.36 -38.14 15.66
C ASN A 397 -18.25 -38.66 16.81
N GLU A 398 -18.93 -37.77 17.55
CA GLU A 398 -19.90 -38.18 18.57
C GLU A 398 -21.04 -39.02 18.01
N ARG A 399 -21.57 -38.66 16.83
CA ARG A 399 -22.58 -39.47 16.13
C ARG A 399 -22.07 -40.87 15.79
N LEU A 400 -20.81 -41.01 15.36
CA LEU A 400 -20.20 -42.33 15.12
C LEU A 400 -20.05 -43.13 16.41
N VAL A 401 -19.62 -42.49 17.51
CA VAL A 401 -19.54 -43.14 18.84
C VAL A 401 -20.91 -43.61 19.31
N ILE A 402 -21.96 -42.80 19.18
CA ILE A 402 -23.34 -43.18 19.54
C ILE A 402 -23.82 -44.39 18.71
N VAL A 403 -23.46 -44.48 17.42
CA VAL A 403 -23.79 -45.64 16.57
C VAL A 403 -23.04 -46.89 17.02
N GLU A 404 -21.76 -46.76 17.42
CA GLU A 404 -20.96 -47.86 17.94
C GLU A 404 -21.50 -48.37 19.29
N GLU A 405 -21.80 -47.48 20.23
CA GLU A 405 -22.37 -47.85 21.53
C GLU A 405 -23.77 -48.47 21.40
N ARG A 406 -24.59 -48.00 20.44
CA ARG A 406 -25.86 -48.66 20.09
C ARG A 406 -25.64 -50.09 19.57
N ARG A 407 -24.60 -50.33 18.76
CA ARG A 407 -24.25 -51.68 18.28
C ARG A 407 -23.80 -52.58 19.44
N LYS A 408 -22.93 -52.09 20.32
CA LYS A 408 -22.48 -52.82 21.52
C LYS A 408 -23.64 -53.15 22.45
N LEU A 409 -24.55 -52.21 22.68
CA LEU A 409 -25.76 -52.44 23.47
C LEU A 409 -26.65 -53.53 22.85
N ALA A 410 -26.88 -53.50 21.53
CA ALA A 410 -27.65 -54.53 20.84
C ALA A 410 -26.97 -55.92 20.92
N GLN A 411 -25.65 -55.98 20.81
CA GLN A 411 -24.87 -57.21 21.01
C GLN A 411 -25.02 -57.74 22.45
N LEU A 412 -24.95 -56.86 23.46
CA LEU A 412 -25.10 -57.24 24.87
C LEU A 412 -26.54 -57.71 25.17
N GLN A 413 -27.55 -57.05 24.61
CA GLN A 413 -28.95 -57.48 24.70
C GLN A 413 -29.16 -58.87 24.06
N HIS A 414 -28.52 -59.12 22.91
CA HIS A 414 -28.57 -60.44 22.27
C HIS A 414 -27.88 -61.51 23.12
N ALA A 415 -26.67 -61.26 23.61
CA ALA A 415 -25.93 -62.17 24.47
C ALA A 415 -26.69 -62.50 25.77
N TYR A 416 -27.29 -61.50 26.43
CA TYR A 416 -28.18 -61.70 27.57
C TYR A 416 -29.39 -62.57 27.23
N THR A 417 -30.01 -62.33 26.07
CA THR A 417 -31.14 -63.14 25.59
C THR A 417 -30.74 -64.60 25.37
N CYS A 418 -29.58 -64.86 24.79
CA CYS A 418 -29.03 -66.22 24.62
C CYS A 418 -28.77 -66.90 25.97
N LEU A 419 -28.09 -66.22 26.90
CA LEU A 419 -27.82 -66.75 28.25
C LEU A 419 -29.11 -67.08 29.01
N PHE A 420 -30.14 -66.24 28.89
CA PHE A 420 -31.45 -66.49 29.50
C PHE A 420 -32.12 -67.75 28.90
N GLN A 421 -32.07 -67.90 27.57
CA GLN A 421 -32.56 -69.11 26.90
C GLN A 421 -31.79 -70.36 27.33
N ASP A 422 -30.47 -70.28 27.45
CA ASP A 422 -29.63 -71.42 27.83
C ASP A 422 -29.81 -71.80 29.31
N TYR A 423 -30.05 -70.83 30.19
CA TYR A 423 -30.44 -71.07 31.57
C TYR A 423 -31.81 -71.76 31.67
N ASP A 424 -32.83 -71.30 30.93
CA ASP A 424 -34.15 -71.93 30.91
C ASP A 424 -34.12 -73.34 30.28
N LYS A 425 -33.33 -73.54 29.21
CA LYS A 425 -33.03 -74.88 28.66
C LYS A 425 -32.39 -75.78 29.74
N LYS A 426 -31.38 -75.28 30.46
CA LYS A 426 -30.70 -76.04 31.53
C LYS A 426 -31.70 -76.44 32.62
N LEU A 427 -32.50 -75.50 33.12
CA LEU A 427 -33.53 -75.74 34.13
C LEU A 427 -34.57 -76.78 33.67
N LYS A 428 -34.93 -76.80 32.38
CA LYS A 428 -35.80 -77.82 31.78
C LYS A 428 -35.11 -79.18 31.67
N SER A 429 -33.85 -79.21 31.22
CA SER A 429 -33.08 -80.46 31.13
C SER A 429 -32.78 -81.07 32.50
N GLU A 430 -32.56 -80.26 33.53
CA GLU A 430 -32.31 -80.72 34.91
C GLU A 430 -33.59 -81.35 35.51
N LYS A 431 -34.75 -80.75 35.25
CA LYS A 431 -36.06 -81.36 35.59
C LYS A 431 -36.33 -82.67 34.85
N GLN A 432 -35.83 -82.83 33.62
CA GLN A 432 -35.94 -84.08 32.84
C GLN A 432 -34.90 -85.12 33.26
N ALA A 433 -33.67 -84.71 33.61
CA ALA A 433 -32.62 -85.58 34.12
C ALA A 433 -32.99 -86.19 35.48
N ASN A 434 -33.63 -85.41 36.36
CA ASN A 434 -34.21 -85.91 37.61
C ASN A 434 -35.37 -86.93 37.40
N GLN A 435 -35.86 -87.10 36.17
CA GLN A 435 -36.82 -88.17 35.80
C GLN A 435 -36.14 -89.37 35.11
N ARG A 436 -34.83 -89.32 34.84
CA ARG A 436 -34.05 -90.36 34.17
C ARG A 436 -32.78 -90.71 34.97
N GLY A 437 -32.97 -91.28 36.15
CA GLY A 437 -31.90 -91.71 37.07
C GLY A 437 -30.98 -92.85 36.58
N GLY A 438 -30.87 -93.09 35.27
CA GLY A 438 -29.99 -94.11 34.67
C GLY A 438 -28.94 -93.55 33.70
N GLU A 439 -28.99 -92.26 33.33
CA GLU A 439 -28.01 -91.64 32.41
C GLU A 439 -26.66 -91.30 33.11
N VAL A 440 -26.63 -91.31 34.45
CA VAL A 440 -25.48 -90.91 35.28
C VAL A 440 -24.24 -91.76 35.01
N ASP A 441 -24.33 -93.09 34.99
CA ASP A 441 -23.16 -93.96 34.78
C ASP A 441 -22.61 -93.85 33.35
N THR A 442 -23.49 -93.65 32.36
CA THR A 442 -23.06 -93.41 30.97
C THR A 442 -22.36 -92.05 30.80
N LEU A 443 -22.81 -91.03 31.53
CA LEU A 443 -22.14 -89.72 31.56
C LEU A 443 -20.84 -89.76 32.36
N ALA A 444 -20.76 -90.52 33.45
CA ALA A 444 -19.53 -90.72 34.22
C ALA A 444 -18.44 -91.42 33.39
N ASN A 445 -18.79 -92.47 32.64
CA ASN A 445 -17.86 -93.14 31.73
C ASN A 445 -17.39 -92.19 30.60
N ARG A 446 -18.32 -91.44 29.98
CA ARG A 446 -17.99 -90.47 28.94
C ARG A 446 -17.16 -89.30 29.46
N LEU A 447 -17.36 -88.88 30.71
CA LEU A 447 -16.54 -87.87 31.39
C LEU A 447 -15.12 -88.40 31.62
N ALA A 448 -14.97 -89.62 32.16
CA ALA A 448 -13.67 -90.25 32.37
C ALA A 448 -12.89 -90.48 31.05
N GLU A 449 -13.59 -90.76 29.95
CA GLU A 449 -12.98 -90.80 28.61
C GLU A 449 -12.55 -89.41 28.12
N ALA A 450 -13.37 -88.38 28.34
CA ALA A 450 -13.04 -87.01 27.99
C ALA A 450 -11.86 -86.46 28.82
N GLU A 451 -11.78 -86.80 30.11
CA GLU A 451 -10.66 -86.48 31.01
C GLU A 451 -9.35 -87.13 30.54
N LYS A 452 -9.39 -88.42 30.16
CA LYS A 452 -8.24 -89.10 29.54
C LYS A 452 -7.83 -88.44 28.22
N ALA A 453 -8.79 -88.08 27.37
CA ALA A 453 -8.51 -87.40 26.11
C ALA A 453 -7.95 -85.97 26.32
N LEU A 454 -8.37 -85.27 27.37
CA LEU A 454 -7.80 -83.98 27.78
C LEU A 454 -6.38 -84.14 28.33
N ALA A 455 -6.10 -85.17 29.13
CA ALA A 455 -4.75 -85.48 29.61
C ALA A 455 -3.79 -85.76 28.43
N LEU A 456 -4.19 -86.56 27.45
CA LEU A 456 -3.40 -86.80 26.23
C LEU A 456 -3.19 -85.53 25.39
N LYS A 457 -4.21 -84.67 25.29
CA LYS A 457 -4.07 -83.36 24.62
C LYS A 457 -3.15 -82.42 25.40
N GLN A 458 -3.16 -82.47 26.73
CA GLN A 458 -2.27 -81.68 27.57
C GLN A 458 -0.82 -82.14 27.40
N GLU A 459 -0.56 -83.44 27.41
CA GLU A 459 0.75 -84.01 27.11
C GLU A 459 1.26 -83.60 25.71
N LEU A 460 0.39 -83.59 24.70
CA LEU A 460 0.73 -83.10 23.36
C LEU A 460 1.01 -81.58 23.36
N ILE A 461 0.21 -80.78 24.07
CA ILE A 461 0.44 -79.34 24.23
C ILE A 461 1.80 -79.08 24.89
N ASP A 462 2.17 -79.86 25.91
CA ASP A 462 3.41 -79.66 26.64
C ASP A 462 4.63 -80.10 25.82
N LYS A 463 4.53 -81.16 25.00
CA LYS A 463 5.53 -81.49 23.97
C LYS A 463 5.67 -80.39 22.92
N LEU A 464 4.57 -79.88 22.39
CA LEU A 464 4.59 -78.77 21.41
C LEU A 464 5.16 -77.48 22.01
N LYS A 465 4.97 -77.22 23.31
CA LYS A 465 5.64 -76.11 24.02
C LYS A 465 7.13 -76.34 24.14
N GLU A 466 7.58 -77.55 24.52
CA GLU A 466 9.00 -77.90 24.58
C GLU A 466 9.67 -77.73 23.22
N GLU A 467 9.05 -78.24 22.15
CA GLU A 467 9.49 -78.04 20.77
C GLU A 467 9.51 -76.55 20.38
N THR A 468 8.50 -75.78 20.77
CA THR A 468 8.44 -74.33 20.51
C THR A 468 9.57 -73.58 21.23
N GLU A 469 9.91 -73.96 22.47
CA GLU A 469 11.00 -73.35 23.23
C GLU A 469 12.37 -73.72 22.63
N ARG A 470 12.54 -74.98 22.20
CA ARG A 470 13.73 -75.45 21.48
C ARG A 470 13.92 -74.72 20.15
N LEU A 471 12.83 -74.48 19.41
CA LEU A 471 12.84 -73.69 18.20
C LEU A 471 13.12 -72.21 18.50
N ARG A 472 12.58 -71.64 19.58
CA ARG A 472 12.90 -70.26 20.00
C ARG A 472 14.39 -70.07 20.30
N ALA A 473 14.99 -70.97 21.09
CA ALA A 473 16.43 -70.95 21.35
C ALA A 473 17.27 -71.09 20.06
N THR A 474 16.75 -71.79 19.04
CA THR A 474 17.40 -71.86 17.72
C THR A 474 17.21 -70.55 16.93
N LEU A 475 16.03 -69.94 16.97
CA LEU A 475 15.74 -68.65 16.31
C LEU A 475 16.56 -67.50 16.91
N GLU A 476 16.88 -67.53 18.21
CA GLU A 476 17.77 -66.57 18.88
C GLU A 476 19.19 -66.54 18.29
N THR A 477 19.60 -67.57 17.55
CA THR A 477 20.88 -67.55 16.81
C THR A 477 20.84 -66.71 15.54
N ILE A 478 19.65 -66.48 14.93
CA ILE A 478 19.52 -65.75 13.66
C ILE A 478 19.95 -64.28 13.79
N PRO A 479 19.55 -63.50 14.82
CA PRO A 479 20.09 -62.17 15.05
C PRO A 479 21.61 -62.12 15.19
N VAL A 480 22.22 -63.14 15.82
CA VAL A 480 23.68 -63.23 15.99
C VAL A 480 24.37 -63.47 14.65
N LEU A 481 23.87 -64.42 13.84
CA LEU A 481 24.40 -64.71 12.52
C LEU A 481 24.22 -63.53 11.54
N ASN A 482 23.08 -62.82 11.62
CA ASN A 482 22.86 -61.60 10.83
C ASN A 482 23.82 -60.48 11.25
N ALA A 483 24.04 -60.27 12.55
CA ALA A 483 25.01 -59.30 13.04
C ALA A 483 26.44 -59.66 12.60
N GLN A 484 26.82 -60.94 12.65
CA GLN A 484 28.09 -61.44 12.16
C GLN A 484 28.27 -61.19 10.64
N ALA A 485 27.22 -61.43 9.84
CA ALA A 485 27.25 -61.18 8.40
C ALA A 485 27.40 -59.68 8.07
N GLU A 486 26.69 -58.79 8.78
CA GLU A 486 26.83 -57.35 8.60
C GLU A 486 28.20 -56.84 9.08
N ILE A 487 28.77 -57.38 10.17
CA ILE A 487 30.15 -57.08 10.60
C ILE A 487 31.15 -57.46 9.50
N TYR A 488 31.12 -58.70 8.99
CA TYR A 488 32.04 -59.12 7.93
C TYR A 488 31.89 -58.31 6.63
N LYS A 489 30.67 -57.87 6.31
CA LYS A 489 30.40 -56.97 5.19
C LYS A 489 30.99 -55.58 5.42
N MET A 490 30.88 -55.03 6.63
CA MET A 490 31.51 -53.75 7.00
C MET A 490 33.04 -53.85 6.99
N ASP A 491 33.60 -54.91 7.55
CA ASP A 491 35.05 -55.19 7.54
C ASP A 491 35.58 -55.32 6.10
N PHE A 492 34.87 -56.06 5.24
CA PHE A 492 35.20 -56.18 3.81
C PHE A 492 35.17 -54.83 3.08
N LEU A 493 34.17 -53.99 3.35
CA LEU A 493 34.08 -52.65 2.75
C LEU A 493 35.21 -51.73 3.25
N ALA A 494 35.54 -51.79 4.53
CA ALA A 494 36.65 -51.03 5.12
C ALA A 494 38.01 -51.46 4.56
N GLU A 495 38.25 -52.77 4.43
CA GLU A 495 39.46 -53.32 3.80
C GLU A 495 39.52 -52.91 2.32
N ARG A 496 38.40 -52.95 1.59
CA ARG A 496 38.34 -52.50 0.19
C ARG A 496 38.68 -51.01 0.06
N GLU A 497 38.11 -50.15 0.89
CA GLU A 497 38.40 -48.71 0.89
C GLU A 497 39.88 -48.43 1.24
N ALA A 498 40.45 -49.16 2.19
CA ALA A 498 41.88 -49.10 2.51
C ALA A 498 42.75 -49.57 1.32
N ARG A 499 42.33 -50.62 0.61
CA ARG A 499 42.97 -51.15 -0.60
C ARG A 499 42.94 -50.14 -1.75
N GLU A 500 41.80 -49.49 -1.98
CA GLU A 500 41.59 -48.45 -2.99
C GLU A 500 42.49 -47.23 -2.70
N LYS A 501 42.51 -46.74 -1.46
CA LYS A 501 43.41 -45.64 -1.02
C LYS A 501 44.88 -46.01 -1.15
N LEU A 502 45.26 -47.26 -0.88
CA LEU A 502 46.63 -47.74 -1.08
C LEU A 502 46.99 -47.81 -2.57
N ASN A 503 46.07 -48.24 -3.42
CA ASN A 503 46.29 -48.26 -4.87
C ASN A 503 46.42 -46.84 -5.45
N GLN A 504 45.58 -45.90 -5.01
CA GLN A 504 45.69 -44.50 -5.39
C GLN A 504 47.08 -43.92 -5.04
N LYS A 505 47.54 -44.12 -3.80
CA LYS A 505 48.90 -43.70 -3.39
C LYS A 505 50.02 -44.38 -4.18
N LYS A 506 49.83 -45.65 -4.57
CA LYS A 506 50.77 -46.37 -5.42
C LYS A 506 50.84 -45.74 -6.82
N GLU A 507 49.70 -45.37 -7.40
CA GLU A 507 49.62 -44.70 -8.71
C GLU A 507 50.25 -43.30 -8.65
N GLU A 508 49.95 -42.50 -7.61
CA GLU A 508 50.59 -41.20 -7.33
C GLU A 508 52.12 -41.31 -7.28
N LEU A 509 52.65 -42.23 -6.44
CA LEU A 509 54.10 -42.46 -6.32
C LEU A 509 54.73 -43.02 -7.61
N GLN A 510 53.98 -43.80 -8.39
CA GLN A 510 54.45 -44.32 -9.68
C GLN A 510 54.49 -43.21 -10.74
N GLU A 511 53.59 -42.23 -10.69
CA GLU A 511 53.65 -41.04 -11.53
C GLU A 511 54.80 -40.11 -11.12
N GLU A 512 55.01 -39.90 -9.82
CA GLU A 512 56.18 -39.15 -9.29
C GLU A 512 57.50 -39.78 -9.71
N LEU A 513 57.65 -41.11 -9.58
CA LEU A 513 58.82 -41.85 -10.06
C LEU A 513 59.01 -41.68 -11.57
N SER A 514 57.92 -41.72 -12.35
CA SER A 514 57.97 -41.53 -13.80
C SER A 514 58.43 -40.11 -14.17
N LYS A 515 57.93 -39.08 -13.48
CA LYS A 515 58.39 -37.68 -13.61
C LYS A 515 59.87 -37.54 -13.26
N ALA A 516 60.31 -38.15 -12.17
CA ALA A 516 61.71 -38.14 -11.73
C ALA A 516 62.64 -38.84 -12.73
N LEU A 517 62.22 -39.97 -13.33
CA LEU A 517 62.98 -40.65 -14.39
C LEU A 517 63.10 -39.79 -15.65
N VAL A 518 62.02 -39.15 -16.09
CA VAL A 518 62.05 -38.21 -17.22
C VAL A 518 62.98 -37.03 -16.93
N GLU A 519 62.95 -36.47 -15.72
CA GLU A 519 63.86 -35.37 -15.33
C GLU A 519 65.33 -35.84 -15.24
N ILE A 520 65.59 -37.05 -14.75
CA ILE A 520 66.93 -37.65 -14.76
C ILE A 520 67.44 -37.81 -16.20
N ASP A 521 66.60 -38.28 -17.14
CA ASP A 521 67.00 -38.42 -18.54
C ASP A 521 67.14 -37.06 -19.25
N ARG A 522 66.33 -36.06 -18.89
CA ARG A 522 66.51 -34.65 -19.31
C ARG A 522 67.87 -34.12 -18.84
N LEU A 523 68.20 -34.30 -17.56
CA LEU A 523 69.48 -33.90 -16.97
C LEU A 523 70.67 -34.69 -17.53
N LYS A 524 70.51 -35.96 -17.95
CA LYS A 524 71.53 -36.70 -18.71
C LYS A 524 71.73 -36.13 -20.11
N GLN A 525 70.66 -35.71 -20.79
CA GLN A 525 70.75 -35.03 -22.09
C GLN A 525 71.43 -33.65 -21.97
N GLU A 526 71.14 -32.91 -20.89
CA GLU A 526 71.86 -31.67 -20.55
C GLU A 526 73.31 -31.93 -20.13
N GLY A 527 73.58 -32.99 -19.38
CA GLY A 527 74.94 -33.40 -18.99
C GLY A 527 75.78 -33.85 -20.18
N THR A 528 75.20 -34.58 -21.13
CA THR A 528 75.89 -34.98 -22.37
C THR A 528 76.03 -33.82 -23.36
N SER A 529 75.07 -32.90 -23.45
CA SER A 529 75.24 -31.69 -24.27
C SER A 529 76.30 -30.75 -23.67
N ARG A 530 76.31 -30.60 -22.34
CA ARG A 530 77.36 -29.89 -21.59
C ARG A 530 78.72 -30.54 -21.75
N ALA A 531 78.84 -31.86 -21.59
CA ALA A 531 80.08 -32.59 -21.81
C ALA A 531 80.57 -32.46 -23.26
N ARG A 532 79.67 -32.41 -24.25
CA ARG A 532 80.00 -32.16 -25.66
C ARG A 532 80.46 -30.71 -25.93
N ILE A 533 79.94 -29.74 -25.19
CA ILE A 533 80.41 -28.35 -25.21
C ILE A 533 81.79 -28.25 -24.54
N GLU A 534 81.96 -28.89 -23.38
CA GLU A 534 83.25 -28.99 -22.68
C GLU A 534 84.28 -29.75 -23.52
N GLU A 535 83.89 -30.76 -24.32
CA GLU A 535 84.76 -31.44 -25.29
C GLU A 535 85.12 -30.54 -26.49
N MET A 536 84.21 -29.67 -26.97
CA MET A 536 84.56 -28.66 -27.98
C MET A 536 85.54 -27.62 -27.41
N GLN A 537 85.33 -27.18 -26.16
CA GLN A 537 86.27 -26.29 -25.47
C GLN A 537 87.62 -26.96 -25.21
N GLN A 538 87.62 -28.24 -24.82
CA GLN A 538 88.83 -29.05 -24.64
C GLN A 538 89.56 -29.26 -25.96
N ARG A 539 88.87 -29.43 -27.10
CA ARG A 539 89.53 -29.48 -28.42
C ARG A 539 90.27 -28.17 -28.75
N HIS A 540 89.66 -27.02 -28.44
CA HIS A 540 90.35 -25.72 -28.55
C HIS A 540 91.49 -25.49 -27.51
N LEU A 541 91.57 -26.32 -26.47
CA LEU A 541 92.69 -26.39 -25.51
C LEU A 541 93.75 -27.46 -25.87
N GLU A 542 93.35 -28.51 -26.59
CA GLU A 542 94.17 -29.66 -27.02
C GLU A 542 94.83 -29.46 -28.40
N ASP A 543 94.42 -28.45 -29.17
CA ASP A 543 95.17 -27.98 -30.36
C ASP A 543 96.63 -27.54 -30.01
N TYR A 544 96.98 -27.48 -28.71
CA TYR A 544 98.35 -27.37 -28.20
C TYR A 544 98.83 -28.60 -27.41
N ARG A 545 98.71 -29.82 -27.95
CA ARG A 545 99.35 -31.01 -27.38
C ARG A 545 100.26 -31.80 -28.34
N PRO A 546 101.58 -31.86 -28.08
CA PRO A 546 102.46 -32.83 -28.73
C PRO A 546 102.15 -34.24 -28.23
N ARG A 547 101.93 -35.18 -29.16
CA ARG A 547 101.59 -36.58 -28.88
C ARG A 547 102.83 -37.48 -28.91
N PRO A 548 103.11 -38.28 -27.86
CA PRO A 548 104.06 -39.39 -27.95
C PRO A 548 103.41 -40.78 -27.83
N HIS A 549 103.70 -41.59 -28.84
CA HIS A 549 103.92 -43.05 -28.92
C HIS A 549 103.81 -43.95 -27.65
N LEU A 550 102.98 -45.01 -27.77
CA LEU A 550 103.27 -46.47 -27.66
C LEU A 550 104.31 -46.98 -26.63
N PRO A 551 104.04 -48.09 -25.90
CA PRO A 551 104.20 -49.44 -26.48
C PRO A 551 103.15 -50.53 -26.08
N PRO A 552 103.22 -51.77 -26.64
CA PRO A 552 102.20 -52.84 -26.58
C PRO A 552 102.72 -54.14 -25.85
N PRO A 553 102.27 -55.39 -26.14
CA PRO A 553 100.93 -55.98 -25.94
C PRO A 553 100.93 -57.35 -25.19
N ALA A 554 99.75 -57.83 -24.76
CA ALA A 554 99.37 -59.26 -24.68
C ALA A 554 97.83 -59.33 -24.46
N ALA A 555 97.00 -59.67 -25.45
CA ALA A 555 96.65 -61.00 -25.95
C ALA A 555 95.15 -61.28 -25.59
N PRO A 556 94.32 -61.90 -26.47
CA PRO A 556 92.88 -61.68 -26.42
C PRO A 556 92.05 -62.86 -25.85
N GLY A 557 90.93 -62.55 -25.20
CA GLY A 557 89.94 -63.52 -24.73
C GLY A 557 88.59 -62.88 -24.38
N ALA A 558 87.59 -63.16 -25.23
CA ALA A 558 86.14 -62.96 -25.15
C ALA A 558 85.44 -62.15 -24.00
N ALA A 559 84.42 -61.41 -24.41
CA ALA A 559 83.36 -60.77 -23.61
C ALA A 559 82.61 -61.76 -22.67
N MET A 560 81.83 -61.36 -21.66
CA MET A 560 80.94 -60.18 -21.54
C MET A 560 80.81 -59.57 -20.13
N PHE A 561 80.37 -58.30 -20.14
CA PHE A 561 79.64 -57.52 -19.13
C PHE A 561 79.49 -58.04 -17.68
N ASN A 562 79.87 -57.16 -16.75
CA ASN A 562 79.57 -57.17 -15.32
C ASN A 562 79.24 -55.70 -14.95
N PRO A 563 78.28 -55.40 -14.04
CA PRO A 563 78.68 -55.34 -12.63
C PRO A 563 77.60 -55.84 -11.65
N ALA A 564 77.94 -56.87 -10.87
CA ALA A 564 77.17 -57.29 -9.70
C ALA A 564 77.38 -56.34 -8.51
N GLN A 565 76.28 -55.91 -7.88
CA GLN A 565 76.28 -55.45 -6.48
C GLN A 565 76.07 -56.65 -5.52
N PRO A 566 76.53 -56.55 -4.26
CA PRO A 566 76.48 -57.65 -3.27
C PRO A 566 75.29 -57.50 -2.29
N PRO A 567 75.14 -58.40 -1.31
CA PRO A 567 74.94 -59.83 -1.47
C PRO A 567 73.56 -60.24 -0.91
N SER A 568 72.72 -60.87 -1.74
CA SER A 568 71.44 -61.43 -1.28
C SER A 568 71.68 -62.66 -0.39
N ALA A 569 71.08 -62.67 0.80
CA ALA A 569 71.07 -63.86 1.64
C ALA A 569 70.03 -64.88 1.11
N ARG A 570 70.54 -66.05 0.69
CA ARG A 570 69.83 -67.34 0.53
C ARG A 570 68.82 -67.46 -0.64
N ARG A 571 69.37 -67.94 -1.78
CA ARG A 571 68.84 -69.05 -2.61
C ARG A 571 67.94 -69.99 -1.77
N ARG A 572 66.72 -70.44 -2.13
CA ARG A 572 65.96 -70.58 -3.40
C ARG A 572 66.62 -71.45 -4.49
N ASP A 573 65.75 -72.25 -5.12
CA ASP A 573 65.90 -73.22 -6.22
C ASP A 573 65.83 -74.68 -5.67
N ASP A 574 65.05 -75.61 -6.22
CA ASP A 574 64.28 -75.57 -7.48
C ASP A 574 63.03 -76.47 -7.43
N ASP A 575 62.18 -76.39 -8.47
CA ASP A 575 60.91 -77.10 -8.66
C ASP A 575 60.95 -78.64 -8.52
N GLN A 576 59.82 -79.18 -8.06
CA GLN A 576 59.29 -80.46 -8.53
C GLN A 576 57.76 -80.42 -8.46
N ASP A 577 57.10 -80.82 -9.55
CA ASP A 577 55.65 -80.79 -9.70
C ASP A 577 54.91 -81.67 -8.67
N GLU A 578 54.28 -81.06 -7.66
CA GLU A 578 53.09 -81.65 -7.05
C GLU A 578 51.87 -81.26 -7.88
N LEU A 579 51.63 -82.02 -8.96
CA LEU A 579 50.30 -82.11 -9.59
C LEU A 579 49.27 -82.35 -8.47
N PRO A 580 48.27 -81.48 -8.27
CA PRO A 580 47.39 -81.61 -7.12
C PRO A 580 46.61 -82.93 -7.19
N ASP A 581 46.61 -83.68 -6.09
CA ASP A 581 46.04 -85.03 -6.06
C ASP A 581 44.51 -84.98 -6.00
N TYR A 582 43.88 -84.76 -7.16
CA TYR A 582 42.44 -84.58 -7.32
C TYR A 582 41.66 -85.88 -7.02
N ARG A 583 41.38 -86.12 -5.73
CA ARG A 583 40.58 -87.27 -5.27
C ARG A 583 39.21 -86.87 -4.73
N CYS A 584 38.19 -87.66 -5.06
CA CYS A 584 36.86 -87.51 -4.46
C CYS A 584 36.88 -87.93 -2.98
N PRO A 585 36.48 -87.08 -2.02
CA PRO A 585 36.51 -87.43 -0.60
C PRO A 585 35.56 -88.57 -0.19
N LYS A 586 34.50 -88.85 -0.97
CA LYS A 586 33.47 -89.86 -0.65
C LYS A 586 33.86 -91.28 -1.10
N CYS A 587 34.55 -91.42 -2.24
CA CYS A 587 34.87 -92.71 -2.85
C CYS A 587 36.37 -92.92 -3.19
N MET A 588 37.22 -91.91 -2.95
CA MET A 588 38.66 -91.89 -3.23
C MET A 588 39.07 -92.08 -4.69
N TYR A 589 38.15 -91.92 -5.65
CA TYR A 589 38.44 -91.90 -7.08
C TYR A 589 39.42 -90.77 -7.43
N LYS A 590 40.52 -91.08 -8.14
CA LYS A 590 41.49 -90.12 -8.68
C LYS A 590 41.01 -89.61 -10.05
N ALA A 591 40.79 -88.31 -10.15
CA ALA A 591 40.63 -87.60 -11.42
C ALA A 591 42.00 -87.09 -11.92
N PRO A 592 42.18 -86.95 -13.26
CA PRO A 592 43.41 -86.39 -13.82
C PRO A 592 43.50 -84.86 -13.69
N ASP A 593 42.36 -84.17 -13.56
CA ASP A 593 42.26 -82.71 -13.42
C ASP A 593 41.06 -82.30 -12.53
N MET A 594 41.00 -81.01 -12.20
CA MET A 594 39.97 -80.46 -11.30
C MET A 594 38.56 -80.55 -11.90
N ASP A 595 38.39 -80.26 -13.19
CA ASP A 595 37.06 -80.25 -13.83
C ASP A 595 36.44 -81.65 -13.82
N THR A 596 37.23 -82.70 -14.11
CA THR A 596 36.77 -84.09 -14.01
C THR A 596 36.42 -84.47 -12.56
N LEU A 597 37.17 -83.96 -11.58
CA LEU A 597 36.84 -84.15 -10.16
C LEU A 597 35.51 -83.45 -9.81
N GLN A 598 35.29 -82.23 -10.28
CA GLN A 598 34.13 -81.42 -9.93
C GLN A 598 32.83 -82.02 -10.48
N ILE A 599 32.85 -82.53 -11.72
CA ILE A 599 31.75 -83.29 -12.31
C ILE A 599 31.48 -84.56 -11.48
N HIS A 600 32.52 -85.37 -11.22
CA HIS A 600 32.37 -86.61 -10.47
C HIS A 600 31.85 -86.39 -9.04
N VAL A 601 32.32 -85.34 -8.34
CA VAL A 601 31.86 -85.02 -6.99
C VAL A 601 30.38 -84.61 -6.98
N MET A 602 29.90 -83.95 -8.03
CA MET A 602 28.50 -83.51 -8.14
C MET A 602 27.54 -84.68 -8.33
N ASP A 603 27.92 -85.70 -9.11
CA ASP A 603 27.17 -86.96 -9.24
C ASP A 603 27.35 -87.87 -8.01
N CYS A 604 28.54 -87.88 -7.41
CA CYS A 604 28.86 -88.78 -6.30
C CYS A 604 28.25 -88.33 -4.97
N ILE A 605 27.91 -87.05 -4.77
CA ILE A 605 27.34 -86.53 -3.51
C ILE A 605 25.82 -86.76 -3.39
N GLN A 606 25.11 -87.00 -4.51
CA GLN A 606 23.76 -87.58 -4.47
C GLN A 606 23.75 -88.99 -3.84
#